data_AF-A0A3B4BAK8-F1
#
_entry.id   AF-A0A3B4BAK8-F1
#
_cell.length_a   1.000
_cell.length_b   1.000
_cell.length_c   1.000
_cell.angle_alpha   90.00
_cell.angle_beta   90.00
_cell.angle_gamma   90.00
#
_symmetry.space_group_name_H-M   'P 1'
#
loop_
_entity.id
_entity.type
_entity.pdbx_description
1 polymer ?
#
loop_
_entity_poly.entity_id
_entity_poly.type
_entity_poly.pdbx_seq_one_letter_code
_entity_poly.pdbx_strand_id
1 'polypeptide(L)'
;CILNRIVCVCVCVGVGVFVGVFIMFLCFLSFTDVPQKDGEDGAIDSASESASSLFAHWGRDLGPESRRVALKKFRYYGYNSYLSDRISLTRPIPDLRPDGCRNMSYSSDLPQISIIFIFVNEALSVLLRSVHTAIQRTPRHLLKEIVLVDDHSNSVELKEHLQSFVDETNSQHGPDFVKVVRHDKQEGLIRSRVSGWRAATAPVVALFDAHVEFNIGWAEPILQRIKEDRTRVVSPSFDNIKYDTFEIEEYPLSAQGFDWELWCRYLNPPKSWWTQRNQTAPIRSPALIGCFVVDRKYFGEIGLLDEGMEIYGGENVELGIRVRHRITQNTQNRCVSVYNGIFSMCVFAAIL
;
A
#
# COMPACT_ATOMS: atom_id res chain seq x y z
N CYS A 1 30.12 -26.39 -20.90
CA CYS A 1 30.84 -26.91 -19.72
C CYS A 1 31.94 -25.94 -19.30
N ILE A 2 31.60 -24.89 -18.55
CA ILE A 2 32.59 -24.07 -17.83
C ILE A 2 32.04 -23.90 -16.42
N LEU A 3 32.84 -24.40 -15.49
CA LEU A 3 32.61 -24.54 -14.06
C LEU A 3 33.03 -23.23 -13.35
N ASN A 4 32.27 -22.85 -12.32
CA ASN A 4 32.66 -22.12 -11.12
C ASN A 4 33.77 -21.06 -11.21
N ARG A 5 33.41 -19.79 -10.92
CA ARG A 5 34.21 -18.93 -10.02
C ARG A 5 33.36 -17.81 -9.42
N ILE A 6 33.02 -18.00 -8.15
CA ILE A 6 32.63 -16.94 -7.21
C ILE A 6 33.87 -16.07 -6.97
N VAL A 7 33.77 -14.77 -7.22
CA VAL A 7 34.72 -13.79 -6.70
C VAL A 7 33.94 -12.85 -5.78
N CYS A 8 34.15 -13.08 -4.49
CA CYS A 8 33.72 -12.21 -3.41
C CYS A 8 34.61 -10.96 -3.43
N VAL A 9 34.04 -9.77 -3.62
CA VAL A 9 34.73 -8.51 -3.34
C VAL A 9 33.93 -7.76 -2.27
N CYS A 10 34.34 -7.98 -1.02
CA CYS A 10 34.04 -7.09 0.09
C CYS A 10 34.78 -5.77 -0.11
N VAL A 11 34.07 -4.65 -0.11
CA VAL A 11 34.65 -3.37 0.30
C VAL A 11 33.84 -2.86 1.49
N CYS A 12 34.40 -3.10 2.67
CA CYS A 12 33.96 -2.52 3.93
C CYS A 12 34.45 -1.07 4.02
N VAL A 13 33.55 -0.10 4.14
CA VAL A 13 33.78 1.12 4.95
C VAL A 13 32.45 1.58 5.55
N GLY A 14 32.36 1.57 6.88
CA GLY A 14 31.46 2.48 7.62
C GLY A 14 30.18 1.90 8.24
N VAL A 15 30.35 1.02 9.23
CA VAL A 15 29.51 0.79 10.44
C VAL A 15 28.00 1.03 10.32
N GLY A 16 27.21 -0.05 10.34
CA GLY A 16 25.90 0.00 11.01
C GLY A 16 24.70 -0.80 10.52
N VAL A 17 24.77 -1.74 9.55
CA VAL A 17 23.57 -2.57 9.20
C VAL A 17 23.99 -3.90 8.57
N PHE A 18 24.29 -4.97 9.33
CA PHE A 18 24.48 -6.31 8.74
C PHE A 18 24.18 -7.44 9.73
N VAL A 19 22.92 -7.88 9.78
CA VAL A 19 22.55 -9.22 10.29
C VAL A 19 21.55 -9.94 9.36
N GLY A 20 20.89 -9.24 8.42
CA GLY A 20 19.79 -9.83 7.65
C GLY A 20 20.13 -10.68 6.41
N VAL A 21 21.39 -10.74 5.95
CA VAL A 21 21.70 -11.28 4.60
C VAL A 21 22.07 -12.77 4.60
N PHE A 22 22.47 -13.35 5.74
CA PHE A 22 23.06 -14.70 5.76
C PHE A 22 22.06 -15.86 5.69
N ILE A 23 20.76 -15.62 5.91
CA ILE A 23 19.73 -16.68 6.00
C ILE A 23 19.23 -17.13 4.61
N MET A 24 19.44 -16.33 3.55
CA MET A 24 18.83 -16.57 2.24
C MET A 24 19.34 -17.81 1.48
N PHE A 25 20.55 -18.32 1.77
CA PHE A 25 21.18 -19.34 0.92
C PHE A 25 20.75 -20.79 1.22
N LEU A 26 20.13 -21.06 2.37
CA LEU A 26 19.78 -22.43 2.79
C LEU A 26 18.35 -22.85 2.44
N CYS A 27 17.44 -21.91 2.13
CA CYS A 27 16.03 -22.23 1.86
C CYS A 27 15.73 -22.74 0.44
N PHE A 28 16.64 -22.56 -0.53
CA PHE A 28 16.37 -22.85 -1.95
C PHE A 28 16.44 -24.33 -2.34
N LEU A 29 16.85 -25.24 -1.45
CA LEU A 29 17.01 -26.66 -1.76
C LEU A 29 15.82 -27.55 -1.37
N SER A 30 14.68 -27.00 -0.93
CA SER A 30 13.56 -27.84 -0.42
C SER A 30 12.17 -27.52 -0.97
N PHE A 31 12.02 -26.63 -1.96
CA PHE A 31 10.73 -26.30 -2.56
C PHE A 31 10.42 -27.13 -3.80
N THR A 32 10.27 -28.45 -3.61
CA THR A 32 9.40 -29.28 -4.44
C THR A 32 8.70 -30.23 -3.50
N ASP A 33 7.55 -29.85 -2.93
CA ASP A 33 6.46 -30.78 -2.62
C ASP A 33 5.19 -30.04 -2.15
N VAL A 34 4.05 -30.51 -2.68
CA VAL A 34 2.68 -30.08 -2.37
C VAL A 34 2.32 -30.53 -0.94
N PRO A 35 1.63 -29.73 -0.11
CA PRO A 35 1.33 -30.16 1.25
C PRO A 35 0.22 -31.23 1.26
N GLN A 36 0.56 -32.41 1.76
CA GLN A 36 -0.35 -33.52 2.00
C GLN A 36 -1.08 -33.34 3.35
N LYS A 37 -2.30 -33.88 3.41
CA LYS A 37 -3.29 -33.74 4.48
C LYS A 37 -3.03 -34.73 5.65
N ASP A 38 -3.21 -34.21 6.88
CA ASP A 38 -3.41 -34.87 8.19
C ASP A 38 -2.32 -35.83 8.74
N GLY A 39 -1.78 -35.52 9.93
CA GLY A 39 -0.94 -36.40 10.76
C GLY A 39 -0.32 -35.69 11.98
N GLU A 40 -0.50 -36.28 13.17
CA GLU A 40 -0.31 -35.74 14.53
C GLU A 40 1.13 -35.37 14.98
N ASP A 41 1.17 -34.45 15.95
CA ASP A 41 2.08 -34.35 17.10
C ASP A 41 3.59 -34.56 16.89
N GLY A 42 4.31 -33.46 16.63
CA GLY A 42 5.78 -33.47 16.67
C GLY A 42 6.54 -32.15 16.45
N ALA A 43 5.86 -31.01 16.27
CA ALA A 43 6.52 -29.75 15.89
C ALA A 43 6.36 -28.62 16.93
N ILE A 44 6.48 -28.95 18.23
CA ILE A 44 6.24 -27.98 19.32
C ILE A 44 7.49 -27.14 19.67
N ASP A 45 8.71 -27.61 19.40
CA ASP A 45 9.92 -26.92 19.92
C ASP A 45 10.46 -25.76 19.06
N SER A 46 10.40 -25.82 17.73
CA SER A 46 10.89 -24.71 16.87
C SER A 46 9.87 -23.56 16.71
N ALA A 47 8.60 -23.82 17.00
CA ALA A 47 7.54 -22.81 16.98
C ALA A 47 7.55 -21.90 18.21
N SER A 48 8.16 -22.36 19.32
CA SER A 48 8.18 -21.67 20.61
C SER A 48 9.10 -20.44 20.61
N GLU A 49 10.30 -20.53 20.01
CA GLU A 49 11.27 -19.41 20.01
C GLU A 49 10.84 -18.25 19.09
N SER A 50 10.34 -18.55 17.89
CA SER A 50 9.83 -17.53 16.96
C SER A 50 8.59 -16.81 17.52
N ALA A 51 7.70 -17.54 18.21
CA ALA A 51 6.56 -16.97 18.91
C ALA A 51 6.98 -16.10 20.10
N SER A 52 8.02 -16.50 20.83
CA SER A 52 8.54 -15.76 21.99
C SER A 52 9.04 -14.36 21.60
N SER A 53 9.78 -14.24 20.49
CA SER A 53 10.27 -12.94 20.00
C SER A 53 9.14 -12.02 19.49
N LEU A 54 8.13 -12.60 18.82
CA LEU A 54 6.99 -11.87 18.29
C LEU A 54 6.15 -11.26 19.42
N PHE A 55 5.83 -12.06 20.45
CA PHE A 55 5.01 -11.60 21.58
C PHE A 55 5.79 -10.86 22.67
N ALA A 56 7.09 -10.62 22.50
CA ALA A 56 7.88 -9.83 23.45
C ALA A 56 7.41 -8.36 23.50
N HIS A 57 7.07 -7.82 22.33
CA HIS A 57 6.68 -6.41 22.15
C HIS A 57 5.17 -6.19 22.20
N TRP A 58 4.36 -7.21 21.90
CA TRP A 58 2.89 -7.14 21.92
C TRP A 58 2.27 -8.46 22.38
N GLY A 59 1.03 -8.46 22.87
CA GLY A 59 0.31 -9.70 23.18
C GLY A 59 0.74 -10.42 24.47
N ARG A 60 1.43 -9.71 25.39
CA ARG A 60 1.77 -10.23 26.74
C ARG A 60 0.53 -10.65 27.53
N ASP A 61 -0.55 -9.89 27.38
CA ASP A 61 -1.82 -10.12 28.07
C ASP A 61 -2.68 -11.22 27.42
N LEU A 62 -2.26 -11.77 26.26
CA LEU A 62 -2.98 -12.85 25.60
C LEU A 62 -2.71 -14.19 26.27
N GLY A 63 -3.77 -14.94 26.58
CA GLY A 63 -3.68 -16.34 27.01
C GLY A 63 -3.13 -17.26 25.90
N PRO A 64 -2.73 -18.51 26.24
CA PRO A 64 -2.04 -19.42 25.32
C PRO A 64 -2.79 -19.66 24.00
N GLU A 65 -4.10 -19.89 24.05
CA GLU A 65 -4.91 -20.15 22.86
C GLU A 65 -5.03 -18.90 21.97
N SER A 66 -5.20 -17.72 22.57
CA SER A 66 -5.23 -16.47 21.82
C SER A 66 -3.90 -16.17 21.12
N ARG A 67 -2.77 -16.48 21.77
CA ARG A 67 -1.44 -16.39 21.13
C ARG A 67 -1.31 -17.36 19.96
N ARG A 68 -1.82 -18.58 20.07
CA ARG A 68 -1.81 -19.57 18.98
C ARG A 68 -2.57 -19.06 17.75
N VAL A 69 -3.77 -18.51 17.95
CA VAL A 69 -4.57 -17.92 16.88
C VAL A 69 -3.89 -16.68 16.29
N ALA A 70 -3.36 -15.79 17.13
CA ALA A 70 -2.65 -14.59 16.70
C ALA A 70 -1.41 -14.94 15.86
N LEU A 71 -0.62 -15.93 16.27
CA LEU A 71 0.55 -16.40 15.53
C LEU A 71 0.16 -17.01 14.18
N LYS A 72 -0.90 -17.82 14.13
CA LYS A 72 -1.40 -18.40 12.87
C LYS A 72 -1.79 -17.30 11.88
N LYS A 73 -2.53 -16.29 12.36
CA LYS A 73 -2.92 -15.12 11.57
C LYS A 73 -1.71 -14.30 11.12
N PHE A 74 -0.78 -14.04 12.03
CA PHE A 74 0.46 -13.32 11.73
C PHE A 74 1.27 -14.00 10.63
N ARG A 75 1.42 -15.33 10.69
CA ARG A 75 2.14 -16.10 9.66
C ARG A 75 1.43 -16.08 8.30
N TYR A 76 0.11 -16.00 8.28
CA TYR A 76 -0.68 -15.98 7.05
C TYR A 76 -0.67 -14.59 6.37
N TYR A 77 -0.90 -13.53 7.15
CA TYR A 77 -1.04 -12.16 6.63
C TYR A 77 0.26 -11.35 6.64
N GLY A 78 1.26 -11.75 7.44
CA GLY A 78 2.50 -10.99 7.66
C GLY A 78 2.39 -9.88 8.73
N TYR A 79 1.21 -9.72 9.35
CA TYR A 79 0.93 -8.70 10.36
C TYR A 79 -0.15 -9.18 11.34
N ASN A 80 -0.34 -8.44 12.44
CA ASN A 80 -1.24 -8.81 13.53
C ASN A 80 -2.73 -8.59 13.19
N SER A 81 -3.26 -9.36 12.25
CA SER A 81 -4.68 -9.28 11.90
C SER A 81 -5.59 -9.71 13.05
N TYR A 82 -5.09 -10.50 14.01
CA TYR A 82 -5.83 -10.78 15.25
C TYR A 82 -6.14 -9.49 16.01
N LEU A 83 -5.19 -8.58 16.18
CA LEU A 83 -5.48 -7.28 16.77
C LEU A 83 -6.36 -6.43 15.86
N SER A 84 -6.10 -6.42 14.54
CA SER A 84 -6.93 -5.69 13.58
C SER A 84 -8.42 -6.03 13.71
N ASP A 85 -8.78 -7.30 13.87
CA ASP A 85 -10.18 -7.72 14.00
C ASP A 85 -10.89 -7.15 15.24
N ARG A 86 -10.11 -6.68 16.22
CA ARG A 86 -10.59 -6.10 17.48
C ARG A 86 -10.49 -4.58 17.50
N ILE A 87 -9.86 -3.98 16.49
CA ILE A 87 -9.78 -2.55 16.32
C ILE A 87 -10.98 -2.10 15.48
N SER A 88 -11.70 -1.08 15.99
CA SER A 88 -12.83 -0.48 15.27
C SER A 88 -12.46 -0.11 13.83
N LEU A 89 -13.37 -0.37 12.89
CA LEU A 89 -13.26 0.05 11.49
C LEU A 89 -13.28 1.58 11.34
N THR A 90 -13.74 2.30 12.37
CA THR A 90 -13.85 3.77 12.43
C THR A 90 -13.01 4.38 13.56
N ARG A 91 -11.89 3.72 13.92
CA ARG A 91 -10.99 4.21 14.97
C ARG A 91 -10.54 5.66 14.71
N PRO A 92 -10.26 6.45 15.77
CA PRO A 92 -9.63 7.76 15.60
C PRO A 92 -8.21 7.60 15.04
N ILE A 93 -7.84 8.52 14.16
CA ILE A 93 -6.53 8.59 13.50
C ILE A 93 -5.90 9.92 13.91
N PRO A 94 -4.65 9.93 14.41
CA PRO A 94 -3.97 11.17 14.82
C PRO A 94 -3.63 12.02 13.60
N ASP A 95 -3.90 13.32 13.66
CA ASP A 95 -3.54 14.25 12.59
C ASP A 95 -2.06 14.65 12.70
N LEU A 96 -1.19 13.92 11.98
CA LEU A 96 0.26 14.16 11.95
C LEU A 96 0.69 15.20 10.90
N ARG A 97 -0.25 15.87 10.23
CA ARG A 97 0.08 16.88 9.21
C ARG A 97 0.76 18.10 9.87
N PRO A 98 1.70 18.76 9.17
CA PRO A 98 2.26 20.03 9.64
C PRO A 98 1.18 21.10 9.82
N ASP A 99 1.35 22.01 10.78
CA ASP A 99 0.36 23.06 11.09
C ASP A 99 -0.01 23.93 9.87
N GLY A 100 0.95 24.17 8.97
CA GLY A 100 0.72 24.92 7.73
C GLY A 100 -0.32 24.27 6.82
N CYS A 101 -0.46 22.94 6.85
CA CYS A 101 -1.43 22.19 6.06
C CYS A 101 -2.85 22.26 6.64
N ARG A 102 -2.98 22.39 7.97
CA ARG A 102 -4.28 22.45 8.65
C ARG A 102 -5.07 23.72 8.31
N ASN A 103 -4.35 24.80 7.99
CA ASN A 103 -4.93 26.12 7.71
C ASN A 103 -5.07 26.42 6.21
N MET A 104 -4.85 25.42 5.33
CA MET A 104 -5.01 25.62 3.89
C MET A 104 -6.48 25.58 3.48
N SER A 105 -6.87 26.49 2.59
CA SER A 105 -8.16 26.47 1.91
C SER A 105 -7.98 25.97 0.47
N TYR A 106 -8.92 25.15 0.00
CA TYR A 106 -8.93 24.63 -1.37
C TYR A 106 -10.15 25.16 -2.14
N SER A 107 -10.12 25.03 -3.47
CA SER A 107 -11.25 25.38 -4.33
C SER A 107 -12.51 24.61 -3.92
N SER A 108 -13.69 25.21 -4.01
CA SER A 108 -14.95 24.50 -3.75
C SER A 108 -15.38 23.58 -4.89
N ASP A 109 -14.88 23.86 -6.10
CA ASP A 109 -15.16 23.15 -7.36
C ASP A 109 -13.98 22.22 -7.73
N LEU A 110 -13.68 21.26 -6.85
CA LEU A 110 -12.71 20.20 -7.11
C LEU A 110 -13.36 19.05 -7.90
N PRO A 111 -12.59 18.36 -8.77
CA PRO A 111 -13.11 17.22 -9.51
C PRO A 111 -13.45 16.05 -8.58
N GLN A 112 -14.43 15.24 -8.97
CA GLN A 112 -14.75 14.02 -8.24
C GLN A 112 -13.66 12.95 -8.43
N ILE A 113 -13.57 12.03 -7.47
CA ILE A 113 -12.58 10.96 -7.42
C ILE A 113 -13.25 9.58 -7.29
N SER A 114 -12.73 8.60 -8.04
CA SER A 114 -12.99 7.17 -7.83
C SER A 114 -11.80 6.58 -7.09
N ILE A 115 -12.03 5.93 -5.95
CA ILE A 115 -10.98 5.28 -5.16
C ILE A 115 -10.96 3.80 -5.53
N ILE A 116 -9.81 3.29 -5.96
CA ILE A 116 -9.61 1.92 -6.42
C ILE A 116 -8.71 1.23 -5.40
N PHE A 117 -9.23 0.18 -4.76
CA PHE A 117 -8.46 -0.72 -3.89
C PHE A 117 -8.21 -2.04 -4.60
N ILE A 118 -6.98 -2.53 -4.51
CA ILE A 118 -6.58 -3.82 -5.10
C ILE A 118 -6.16 -4.74 -3.98
N PHE A 119 -6.64 -5.99 -4.02
CA PHE A 119 -6.32 -6.96 -3.00
C PHE A 119 -6.28 -8.39 -3.54
N VAL A 120 -5.50 -9.22 -2.85
CA VAL A 120 -5.56 -10.67 -2.93
C VAL A 120 -5.39 -11.21 -1.51
N ASN A 121 -6.37 -12.00 -1.04
CA ASN A 121 -6.36 -12.61 0.30
C ASN A 121 -6.10 -11.63 1.47
N GLU A 122 -6.55 -10.38 1.35
CA GLU A 122 -6.39 -9.36 2.39
C GLU A 122 -7.26 -9.67 3.63
N ALA A 123 -6.81 -9.29 4.82
CA ALA A 123 -7.64 -9.43 6.01
C ALA A 123 -8.87 -8.53 5.91
N LEU A 124 -10.06 -9.11 6.10
CA LEU A 124 -11.33 -8.39 5.95
C LEU A 124 -11.38 -7.13 6.83
N SER A 125 -10.94 -7.20 8.10
CA SER A 125 -10.93 -6.05 9.00
C SER A 125 -10.04 -4.91 8.52
N VAL A 126 -8.95 -5.22 7.80
CA VAL A 126 -8.05 -4.22 7.22
C VAL A 126 -8.67 -3.58 5.98
N LEU A 127 -9.12 -4.40 5.02
CA LEU A 127 -9.78 -3.92 3.80
C LEU A 127 -11.00 -3.03 4.13
N LEU A 128 -11.87 -3.48 5.04
CA LEU A 128 -13.05 -2.71 5.41
C LEU A 128 -12.69 -1.40 6.13
N ARG A 129 -11.62 -1.38 6.93
CA ARG A 129 -11.15 -0.12 7.55
C ARG A 129 -10.64 0.87 6.51
N SER A 130 -9.97 0.41 5.47
CA SER A 130 -9.58 1.24 4.32
C SER A 130 -10.78 1.88 3.64
N VAL A 131 -11.82 1.08 3.36
CA VAL A 131 -13.05 1.58 2.74
C VAL A 131 -13.81 2.54 3.66
N HIS A 132 -13.97 2.20 4.95
CA HIS A 132 -14.66 3.05 5.91
C HIS A 132 -13.97 4.41 6.09
N THR A 133 -12.65 4.41 6.24
CA THR A 133 -11.90 5.67 6.39
C THR A 133 -11.93 6.50 5.12
N ALA A 134 -11.88 5.87 3.93
CA ALA A 134 -12.07 6.55 2.65
C ALA A 134 -13.43 7.26 2.56
N ILE A 135 -14.53 6.57 2.94
CA ILE A 135 -15.88 7.14 2.95
C ILE A 135 -16.00 8.27 3.97
N GLN A 136 -15.49 8.07 5.19
CA GLN A 136 -15.64 9.03 6.28
C GLN A 136 -14.79 10.28 6.11
N ARG A 137 -13.61 10.16 5.49
CA ARG A 137 -12.59 11.23 5.41
C ARG A 137 -12.52 11.91 4.05
N THR A 138 -13.36 11.50 3.10
CA THR A 138 -13.51 12.18 1.81
C THR A 138 -14.84 12.93 1.78
N PRO A 139 -14.85 14.24 1.46
CA PRO A 139 -16.09 14.98 1.32
C PRO A 139 -17.06 14.32 0.33
N ARG A 140 -18.34 14.19 0.70
CA ARG A 140 -19.37 13.47 -0.08
C ARG A 140 -19.50 13.94 -1.53
N HIS A 141 -19.28 15.23 -1.79
CA HIS A 141 -19.37 15.78 -3.14
C HIS A 141 -18.16 15.41 -4.02
N LEU A 142 -17.03 15.03 -3.41
CA LEU A 142 -15.81 14.61 -4.12
C LEU A 142 -15.77 13.09 -4.35
N LEU A 143 -16.21 12.28 -3.39
CA LEU A 143 -16.19 10.82 -3.54
C LEU A 143 -17.31 10.36 -4.48
N LYS A 144 -16.94 9.93 -5.69
CA LYS A 144 -17.91 9.43 -6.67
C LYS A 144 -18.30 7.99 -6.38
N GLU A 145 -17.29 7.14 -6.21
CA GLU A 145 -17.43 5.69 -6.05
C GLU A 145 -16.14 5.08 -5.51
N ILE A 146 -16.25 3.84 -5.03
CA ILE A 146 -15.14 2.99 -4.62
C ILE A 146 -15.16 1.72 -5.48
N VAL A 147 -14.01 1.34 -6.03
CA VAL A 147 -13.84 0.13 -6.84
C VAL A 147 -12.92 -0.82 -6.10
N LEU A 148 -13.42 -2.00 -5.78
CA LEU A 148 -12.68 -3.08 -5.12
C LEU A 148 -12.29 -4.12 -6.17
N VAL A 149 -10.99 -4.27 -6.41
CA VAL A 149 -10.45 -5.22 -7.39
C VAL A 149 -9.89 -6.43 -6.65
N ASP A 150 -10.60 -7.55 -6.74
CA ASP A 150 -10.19 -8.85 -6.21
C ASP A 150 -9.34 -9.60 -7.24
N ASP A 151 -8.03 -9.63 -7.01
CA ASP A 151 -7.06 -10.34 -7.85
C ASP A 151 -7.02 -11.85 -7.51
N HIS A 152 -8.19 -12.48 -7.61
CA HIS A 152 -8.39 -13.91 -7.44
C HIS A 152 -8.14 -14.44 -6.02
N SER A 153 -8.72 -13.80 -5.00
CA SER A 153 -8.68 -14.30 -3.62
C SER A 153 -9.34 -15.69 -3.50
N ASN A 154 -8.79 -16.55 -2.66
CA ASN A 154 -9.26 -17.93 -2.46
C ASN A 154 -10.22 -18.09 -1.26
N SER A 155 -10.27 -17.11 -0.36
CA SER A 155 -11.13 -17.15 0.84
C SER A 155 -12.60 -16.94 0.48
N VAL A 156 -13.43 -17.97 0.70
CA VAL A 156 -14.90 -17.90 0.52
C VAL A 156 -15.52 -16.95 1.53
N GLU A 157 -15.10 -17.04 2.79
CA GLU A 157 -15.56 -16.17 3.88
C GLU A 157 -15.31 -14.68 3.57
N LEU A 158 -14.14 -14.36 3.01
CA LEU A 158 -13.83 -13.00 2.56
C LEU A 158 -14.83 -12.52 1.50
N LYS A 159 -15.15 -13.37 0.51
CA LYS A 159 -16.05 -13.02 -0.60
C LYS A 159 -17.48 -12.78 -0.12
N GLU A 160 -18.00 -13.63 0.75
CA GLU A 160 -19.36 -13.55 1.28
C GLU A 160 -19.55 -12.32 2.19
N HIS A 161 -18.65 -12.12 3.15
CA HIS A 161 -18.72 -10.95 4.03
C HIS A 161 -18.48 -9.65 3.29
N LEU A 162 -17.57 -9.64 2.30
CA LEU A 162 -17.37 -8.47 1.45
C LEU A 162 -18.62 -8.13 0.65
N GLN A 163 -19.32 -9.13 0.10
CA GLN A 163 -20.56 -8.90 -0.64
C GLN A 163 -21.64 -8.29 0.26
N SER A 164 -21.79 -8.82 1.47
CA SER A 164 -22.74 -8.28 2.46
C SER A 164 -22.45 -6.82 2.77
N PHE A 165 -21.18 -6.47 3.01
CA PHE A 165 -20.75 -5.10 3.22
C PHE A 165 -21.03 -4.19 2.02
N VAL A 166 -20.78 -4.67 0.79
CA VAL A 166 -21.04 -3.92 -0.45
C VAL A 166 -22.53 -3.63 -0.60
N ASP A 167 -23.38 -4.62 -0.37
CA ASP A 167 -24.83 -4.49 -0.50
C ASP A 167 -25.40 -3.50 0.54
N GLU A 168 -24.93 -3.58 1.79
CA GLU A 168 -25.28 -2.63 2.85
C GLU A 168 -24.83 -1.21 2.52
N THR A 169 -23.59 -1.05 2.04
CA THR A 169 -23.03 0.26 1.70
C THR A 169 -23.77 0.89 0.51
N ASN A 170 -24.06 0.10 -0.53
CA ASN A 170 -24.82 0.56 -1.70
C ASN A 170 -26.27 0.91 -1.35
N SER A 171 -26.88 0.20 -0.40
CA SER A 171 -28.21 0.55 0.12
C SER A 171 -28.23 1.92 0.81
N GLN A 172 -27.12 2.32 1.43
CA GLN A 172 -27.00 3.61 2.14
C GLN A 172 -26.58 4.77 1.22
N HIS A 173 -25.68 4.52 0.27
CA HIS A 173 -25.03 5.56 -0.53
C HIS A 173 -25.58 5.67 -1.97
N GLY A 174 -26.31 4.66 -2.44
CA GLY A 174 -26.85 4.58 -3.79
C GLY A 174 -26.27 3.40 -4.57
N PRO A 175 -26.95 2.98 -5.65
CA PRO A 175 -26.50 1.89 -6.49
C PRO A 175 -25.11 2.18 -7.08
N ASP A 176 -24.29 1.15 -7.20
CA ASP A 176 -22.94 1.21 -7.75
C ASP A 176 -21.97 2.17 -7.03
N PHE A 177 -22.26 2.55 -5.79
CA PHE A 177 -21.34 3.37 -5.00
C PHE A 177 -20.05 2.61 -4.65
N VAL A 178 -20.17 1.33 -4.29
CA VAL A 178 -19.08 0.37 -4.20
C VAL A 178 -19.26 -0.68 -5.28
N LYS A 179 -18.26 -0.83 -6.14
CA LYS A 179 -18.20 -1.81 -7.23
C LYS A 179 -17.15 -2.86 -6.92
N VAL A 180 -17.43 -4.12 -7.23
CA VAL A 180 -16.45 -5.20 -7.11
C VAL A 180 -16.09 -5.73 -8.50
N VAL A 181 -14.81 -5.70 -8.84
CA VAL A 181 -14.23 -6.32 -10.02
C VAL A 181 -13.51 -7.57 -9.56
N ARG A 182 -13.84 -8.74 -10.13
CA ARG A 182 -13.18 -10.01 -9.78
C ARG A 182 -12.46 -10.57 -10.99
N HIS A 183 -11.22 -10.98 -10.81
CA HIS A 183 -10.47 -11.67 -11.84
C HIS A 183 -10.69 -13.19 -11.80
N ASP A 184 -10.79 -13.80 -12.98
CA ASP A 184 -10.96 -15.26 -13.14
C ASP A 184 -9.69 -16.04 -12.79
N LYS A 185 -8.53 -15.38 -12.81
CA LYS A 185 -7.22 -15.88 -12.41
C LYS A 185 -6.42 -14.75 -11.77
N GLN A 186 -5.31 -15.06 -11.11
CA GLN A 186 -4.40 -14.04 -10.58
C GLN A 186 -3.69 -13.32 -11.73
N GLU A 187 -3.91 -12.02 -11.86
CA GLU A 187 -3.38 -11.16 -12.93
C GLU A 187 -2.22 -10.27 -12.45
N GLY A 188 -2.07 -10.09 -11.13
CA GLY A 188 -1.04 -9.24 -10.54
C GLY A 188 -1.49 -7.79 -10.30
N LEU A 189 -0.65 -7.03 -9.60
CA LEU A 189 -0.94 -5.65 -9.18
C LEU A 189 -1.25 -4.75 -10.39
N ILE A 190 -0.45 -4.89 -11.45
CA ILE A 190 -0.46 -3.98 -12.60
C ILE A 190 -1.78 -4.08 -13.37
N ARG A 191 -2.16 -5.30 -13.76
CA ARG A 191 -3.41 -5.55 -14.47
C ARG A 191 -4.63 -5.26 -13.58
N SER A 192 -4.52 -5.47 -12.26
CA SER A 192 -5.54 -5.07 -11.29
C SER A 192 -5.73 -3.55 -11.18
N ARG A 193 -4.65 -2.78 -11.23
CA ARG A 193 -4.72 -1.31 -11.34
C ARG A 193 -5.45 -0.87 -12.61
N VAL A 194 -5.14 -1.54 -13.72
CA VAL A 194 -5.77 -1.24 -15.02
C VAL A 194 -7.24 -1.65 -15.05
N SER A 195 -7.61 -2.82 -14.52
CA SER A 195 -9.01 -3.26 -14.47
C SER A 195 -9.86 -2.35 -13.57
N GLY A 196 -9.31 -1.93 -12.42
CA GLY A 196 -9.94 -0.92 -11.57
C GLY A 196 -10.12 0.43 -12.27
N TRP A 197 -9.11 0.89 -13.03
CA TRP A 197 -9.22 2.10 -13.84
C TRP A 197 -10.31 2.00 -14.92
N ARG A 198 -10.46 0.83 -15.56
CA ARG A 198 -11.50 0.57 -16.58
C ARG A 198 -12.91 0.64 -15.98
N ALA A 199 -13.08 0.19 -14.73
CA ALA A 199 -14.36 0.22 -14.02
C ALA A 199 -14.71 1.60 -13.42
N ALA A 200 -13.70 2.44 -13.18
CA ALA A 200 -13.85 3.77 -12.62
C ALA A 200 -14.39 4.80 -13.65
N THR A 201 -15.26 5.69 -13.17
CA THR A 201 -16.02 6.65 -13.97
C THR A 201 -15.72 8.10 -13.64
N ALA A 202 -15.15 8.41 -12.46
CA ALA A 202 -14.84 9.79 -12.09
C ALA A 202 -13.75 10.42 -12.97
N PRO A 203 -13.64 11.76 -12.99
CA PRO A 203 -12.56 12.47 -13.67
C PRO A 203 -11.16 12.13 -13.13
N VAL A 204 -11.04 11.88 -11.83
CA VAL A 204 -9.78 11.52 -11.17
C VAL A 204 -9.88 10.11 -10.59
N VAL A 205 -8.81 9.34 -10.69
CA VAL A 205 -8.70 8.02 -10.07
C VAL A 205 -7.60 8.00 -9.01
N ALA A 206 -7.88 7.34 -7.90
CA ALA A 206 -6.95 7.09 -6.80
C ALA A 206 -6.66 5.59 -6.75
N LEU A 207 -5.43 5.17 -7.04
CA LEU A 207 -5.04 3.76 -6.98
C LEU A 207 -4.31 3.51 -5.66
N PHE A 208 -4.96 2.75 -4.78
CA PHE A 208 -4.50 2.45 -3.43
C PHE A 208 -4.37 0.95 -3.19
N ASP A 209 -3.45 0.60 -2.30
CA ASP A 209 -3.36 -0.73 -1.71
C ASP A 209 -4.52 -0.92 -0.72
N ALA A 210 -4.89 -2.16 -0.42
CA ALA A 210 -6.06 -2.47 0.40
C ALA A 210 -5.88 -2.28 1.91
N HIS A 211 -4.66 -1.98 2.36
CA HIS A 211 -4.28 -1.85 3.76
C HIS A 211 -3.85 -0.41 4.09
N VAL A 212 -4.77 0.53 3.86
CA VAL A 212 -4.54 1.95 4.07
C VAL A 212 -5.57 2.53 5.03
N GLU A 213 -5.22 3.61 5.69
CA GLU A 213 -6.21 4.45 6.38
C GLU A 213 -6.09 5.86 5.81
N PHE A 214 -7.18 6.64 5.82
CA PHE A 214 -7.16 8.00 5.27
C PHE A 214 -7.15 9.03 6.39
N ASN A 215 -6.24 10.00 6.34
CA ASN A 215 -6.27 11.14 7.26
C ASN A 215 -7.35 12.15 6.84
N ILE A 216 -7.70 13.06 7.74
CA ILE A 216 -8.58 14.18 7.42
C ILE A 216 -7.93 15.10 6.36
N GLY A 217 -8.74 15.58 5.41
CA GLY A 217 -8.27 16.52 4.39
C GLY A 217 -7.22 15.95 3.44
N TRP A 218 -7.24 14.65 3.18
CA TRP A 218 -6.29 13.99 2.28
C TRP A 218 -6.59 14.26 0.80
N ALA A 219 -7.86 14.39 0.42
CA ALA A 219 -8.29 14.40 -0.97
C ALA A 219 -8.13 15.78 -1.61
N GLU A 220 -8.56 16.83 -0.92
CA GLU A 220 -8.60 18.21 -1.41
C GLU A 220 -7.23 18.74 -1.86
N PRO A 221 -6.14 18.56 -1.09
CA PRO A 221 -4.82 18.96 -1.55
C PRO A 221 -4.38 18.23 -2.81
N ILE A 222 -4.70 16.93 -2.96
CA ILE A 222 -4.36 16.18 -4.19
C ILE A 222 -5.15 16.71 -5.37
N LEU A 223 -6.47 16.78 -5.23
CA LEU A 223 -7.39 17.17 -6.30
C LEU A 223 -7.13 18.59 -6.77
N GLN A 224 -6.73 19.49 -5.86
CA GLN A 224 -6.30 20.84 -6.21
C GLN A 224 -5.09 20.82 -7.16
N ARG A 225 -4.07 19.97 -6.91
CA ARG A 225 -2.88 19.90 -7.78
C ARG A 225 -3.20 19.35 -9.15
N ILE A 226 -4.09 18.36 -9.23
CA ILE A 226 -4.53 17.78 -10.50
C ILE A 226 -5.43 18.77 -11.26
N LYS A 227 -6.27 19.53 -10.56
CA LYS A 227 -7.07 20.59 -11.17
C LYS A 227 -6.22 21.69 -11.79
N GLU A 228 -5.16 22.12 -11.08
CA GLU A 228 -4.21 23.11 -11.59
C GLU A 228 -3.48 22.64 -12.86
N ASP A 229 -3.26 21.33 -12.99
CA ASP A 229 -2.58 20.71 -14.11
C ASP A 229 -2.91 19.22 -14.15
N ARG A 230 -3.78 18.84 -15.08
CA ARG A 230 -4.30 17.47 -15.23
C ARG A 230 -3.21 16.44 -15.52
N THR A 231 -2.03 16.89 -15.95
CA THR A 231 -0.93 16.00 -16.31
C THR A 231 -0.09 15.58 -15.11
N ARG A 232 -0.38 16.11 -13.91
CA ARG A 232 0.31 15.71 -12.68
C ARG A 232 -0.18 14.37 -12.16
N VAL A 233 0.78 13.51 -11.85
CA VAL A 233 0.57 12.31 -11.02
C VAL A 233 1.02 12.66 -9.60
N VAL A 234 0.11 12.47 -8.64
CA VAL A 234 0.33 12.90 -7.26
C VAL A 234 0.36 11.68 -6.34
N SER A 235 1.45 11.53 -5.59
CA SER A 235 1.53 10.52 -4.52
C SER A 235 1.28 11.22 -3.19
N PRO A 236 0.48 10.64 -2.29
CA PRO A 236 0.39 11.14 -0.93
C PRO A 236 1.71 10.90 -0.16
N SER A 237 1.86 11.55 0.99
CA SER A 237 2.84 11.11 1.98
C SER A 237 2.30 9.91 2.75
N PHE A 238 3.20 8.98 3.10
CA PHE A 238 2.85 7.72 3.73
C PHE A 238 3.41 7.68 5.14
N ASP A 239 2.54 7.70 6.15
CA ASP A 239 2.91 7.44 7.54
C ASP A 239 2.79 5.92 7.83
N ASN A 240 3.56 5.43 8.79
CA ASN A 240 3.68 4.01 9.09
C ASN A 240 2.57 3.56 10.04
N ILE A 241 1.76 2.56 9.64
CA ILE A 241 0.95 1.78 10.59
C ILE A 241 1.75 0.54 10.99
N LYS A 242 2.10 0.43 12.27
CA LYS A 242 2.85 -0.71 12.78
C LYS A 242 2.07 -2.02 12.55
N TYR A 243 2.74 -2.97 11.90
CA TYR A 243 2.24 -4.32 11.63
C TYR A 243 1.78 -5.10 12.89
N ASP A 244 2.30 -4.77 14.06
CA ASP A 244 2.08 -5.52 15.30
C ASP A 244 1.06 -4.88 16.22
N THR A 245 1.13 -3.57 16.41
CA THR A 245 0.33 -2.80 17.37
C THR A 245 -0.72 -1.92 16.70
N PHE A 246 -0.64 -1.74 15.38
CA PHE A 246 -1.46 -0.81 14.60
C PHE A 246 -1.32 0.65 15.04
N GLU A 247 -0.31 0.99 15.83
CA GLU A 247 0.05 2.37 16.14
C GLU A 247 0.53 3.09 14.87
N ILE A 248 0.27 4.40 14.84
CA ILE A 248 0.59 5.24 13.70
C ILE A 248 1.81 6.10 14.06
N GLU A 249 2.85 6.04 13.22
CA GLU A 249 4.08 6.81 13.36
C GLU A 249 4.33 7.68 12.12
N GLU A 250 4.72 8.94 12.34
CA GLU A 250 5.10 9.85 11.27
C GLU A 250 6.31 9.29 10.52
N TYR A 251 6.22 9.23 9.20
CA TYR A 251 7.36 8.80 8.38
C TYR A 251 8.08 10.01 7.75
N PRO A 252 9.42 10.05 7.79
CA PRO A 252 10.17 11.16 7.20
C PRO A 252 9.90 11.32 5.71
N LEU A 253 9.58 12.55 5.32
CA LEU A 253 9.31 12.88 3.92
C LEU A 253 10.55 12.73 3.06
N SER A 254 10.36 12.06 1.94
CA SER A 254 11.43 11.70 1.03
C SER A 254 10.93 11.78 -0.41
N ALA A 255 11.74 12.35 -1.30
CA ALA A 255 11.51 12.17 -2.73
C ALA A 255 11.64 10.67 -3.07
N GLN A 256 10.93 10.22 -4.09
CA GLN A 256 10.97 8.82 -4.52
C GLN A 256 11.82 8.71 -5.78
N GLY A 257 12.77 7.78 -5.82
CA GLY A 257 13.65 7.55 -6.96
C GLY A 257 14.05 6.08 -7.09
N PHE A 258 15.11 5.84 -7.85
CA PHE A 258 15.67 4.50 -8.05
C PHE A 258 17.19 4.56 -8.23
N ASP A 259 17.86 3.44 -7.98
CA ASP A 259 19.29 3.28 -8.27
C ASP A 259 19.53 2.65 -9.65
N TRP A 260 20.80 2.38 -10.00
CA TRP A 260 21.19 1.84 -11.31
C TRP A 260 20.77 0.39 -11.54
N GLU A 261 20.40 -0.33 -10.47
CA GLU A 261 19.81 -1.66 -10.55
C GLU A 261 18.27 -1.58 -10.66
N LEU A 262 17.73 -0.36 -10.75
CA LEU A 262 16.30 -0.05 -10.80
C LEU A 262 15.55 -0.39 -9.52
N TRP A 263 16.25 -0.51 -8.38
CA TRP A 263 15.58 -0.61 -7.08
C TRP A 263 15.06 0.74 -6.66
N CYS A 264 13.82 0.76 -6.18
CA CYS A 264 13.22 1.97 -5.64
C CYS A 264 13.92 2.43 -4.35
N ARG A 265 14.17 3.74 -4.25
CA ARG A 265 14.87 4.39 -3.15
C ARG A 265 14.12 5.61 -2.66
N TYR A 266 14.13 5.81 -1.36
CA TYR A 266 13.81 7.09 -0.76
C TYR A 266 15.03 8.01 -0.84
N LEU A 267 14.82 9.19 -1.42
CA LEU A 267 15.82 10.22 -1.62
C LEU A 267 15.51 11.40 -0.71
N ASN A 268 16.54 12.07 -0.23
CA ASN A 268 16.34 13.35 0.42
C ASN A 268 15.68 14.34 -0.56
N PRO A 269 14.72 15.17 -0.09
CA PRO A 269 14.18 16.26 -0.90
C PRO A 269 15.32 17.16 -1.43
N PRO A 270 15.16 17.74 -2.63
CA PRO A 270 16.20 18.58 -3.22
C PRO A 270 16.50 19.79 -2.32
N LYS A 271 17.76 20.25 -2.30
CA LYS A 271 18.19 21.40 -1.46
C LYS A 271 17.28 22.62 -1.62
N SER A 272 16.81 22.90 -2.84
CA SER A 272 15.89 24.01 -3.13
C SER A 272 14.57 23.92 -2.36
N TRP A 273 14.06 22.72 -2.10
CA TRP A 273 12.85 22.51 -1.31
C TRP A 273 13.07 22.93 0.15
N TRP A 274 14.22 22.58 0.74
CA TRP A 274 14.59 23.03 2.08
C TRP A 274 14.75 24.55 2.17
N THR A 275 15.33 25.18 1.14
CA THR A 275 15.52 26.64 1.08
C THR A 275 14.21 27.41 0.98
N GLN A 276 13.15 26.84 0.38
CA GLN A 276 11.83 27.49 0.28
C GLN A 276 11.18 27.74 1.65
N ARG A 277 11.61 27.04 2.71
CA ARG A 277 11.04 27.09 4.07
C ARG A 277 9.51 26.92 4.11
N ASN A 278 8.92 26.38 3.04
CA ASN A 278 7.50 26.12 2.95
C ASN A 278 7.24 24.64 3.25
N GLN A 279 6.77 24.36 4.46
CA GLN A 279 6.45 23.02 4.92
C GLN A 279 5.16 22.45 4.29
N THR A 280 4.51 23.15 3.37
CA THR A 280 3.37 22.61 2.59
C THR A 280 3.74 22.36 1.13
N ALA A 281 4.95 22.77 0.71
CA ALA A 281 5.39 22.62 -0.67
C ALA A 281 5.51 21.13 -1.03
N PRO A 282 5.04 20.73 -2.22
CA PRO A 282 5.21 19.36 -2.65
C PRO A 282 6.67 19.04 -3.00
N ILE A 283 7.02 17.77 -2.89
CA ILE A 283 8.33 17.25 -3.24
C ILE A 283 8.27 16.67 -4.66
N ARG A 284 9.18 17.07 -5.53
CA ARG A 284 9.29 16.47 -6.88
C ARG A 284 10.06 15.16 -6.80
N SER A 285 9.46 14.09 -7.31
CA SER A 285 10.00 12.73 -7.23
C SER A 285 10.37 12.18 -8.62
N PRO A 286 11.59 11.66 -8.81
CA PRO A 286 11.97 10.90 -10.01
C PRO A 286 11.13 9.66 -10.34
N ALA A 287 10.55 9.03 -9.32
CA ALA A 287 9.77 7.79 -9.40
C ALA A 287 8.44 7.92 -8.64
N LEU A 288 7.61 6.90 -8.75
CA LEU A 288 6.31 6.82 -8.08
C LEU A 288 6.13 5.44 -7.44
N ILE A 289 6.39 5.35 -6.14
CA ILE A 289 6.32 4.11 -5.36
C ILE A 289 4.92 3.99 -4.76
N GLY A 290 4.29 2.83 -4.94
CA GLY A 290 3.06 2.47 -4.25
C GLY A 290 1.84 3.21 -4.83
N CYS A 291 1.12 3.90 -3.96
CA CYS A 291 -0.18 4.48 -4.27
C CYS A 291 -0.08 5.86 -4.94
N PHE A 292 -1.01 6.17 -5.83
CA PHE A 292 -1.03 7.45 -6.53
C PHE A 292 -2.40 7.85 -7.04
N VAL A 293 -2.54 9.15 -7.32
CA VAL A 293 -3.76 9.77 -7.83
C VAL A 293 -3.45 10.50 -9.12
N VAL A 294 -4.31 10.32 -10.12
CA VAL A 294 -4.08 10.83 -11.48
C VAL A 294 -5.40 11.15 -12.18
N ASP A 295 -5.39 12.14 -13.08
CA ASP A 295 -6.49 12.37 -14.01
C ASP A 295 -6.73 11.13 -14.88
N ARG A 296 -7.99 10.66 -14.92
CA ARG A 296 -8.35 9.40 -15.55
C ARG A 296 -8.05 9.40 -17.04
N LYS A 297 -8.30 10.51 -17.74
CA LYS A 297 -8.08 10.62 -19.18
C LYS A 297 -6.59 10.69 -19.49
N TYR A 298 -5.85 11.52 -18.74
CA TYR A 298 -4.40 11.62 -18.88
C TYR A 298 -3.73 10.27 -18.66
N PHE A 299 -4.15 9.48 -17.66
CA PHE A 299 -3.58 8.16 -17.44
C PHE A 299 -3.75 7.24 -18.65
N GLY A 300 -4.92 7.28 -19.30
CA GLY A 300 -5.16 6.58 -20.57
C GLY A 300 -4.31 7.12 -21.74
N GLU A 301 -4.12 8.44 -21.84
CA GLU A 301 -3.30 9.08 -22.88
C GLU A 301 -1.80 8.71 -22.79
N ILE A 302 -1.30 8.39 -21.60
CA ILE A 302 0.07 7.92 -21.40
C ILE A 302 0.21 6.40 -21.45
N GLY A 303 -0.88 5.67 -21.76
CA GLY A 303 -0.84 4.23 -21.93
C GLY A 303 -0.94 3.42 -20.63
N LEU A 304 -1.46 4.01 -19.55
CA LEU A 304 -1.64 3.36 -18.24
C LEU A 304 -0.32 2.76 -17.70
N LEU A 305 -0.40 1.60 -17.06
CA LEU A 305 0.76 0.74 -16.77
C LEU A 305 0.91 -0.31 -17.86
N ASP A 306 2.14 -0.78 -18.08
CA ASP A 306 2.41 -1.82 -19.07
C ASP A 306 1.82 -3.17 -18.61
N GLU A 307 0.69 -3.59 -19.21
CA GLU A 307 0.03 -4.87 -18.91
C GLU A 307 0.86 -6.11 -19.30
N GLY A 308 1.98 -5.91 -20.02
CA GLY A 308 2.98 -6.94 -20.29
C GLY A 308 3.86 -7.28 -19.09
N MET A 309 3.91 -6.43 -18.07
CA MET A 309 4.58 -6.74 -16.80
C MET A 309 3.77 -7.76 -16.00
N GLU A 310 4.47 -8.71 -15.39
CA GLU A 310 3.85 -9.80 -14.62
C GLU A 310 3.98 -9.56 -13.11
N ILE A 311 2.90 -9.84 -12.37
CA ILE A 311 2.82 -9.79 -10.91
C ILE A 311 3.08 -8.40 -10.30
N TYR A 312 4.34 -7.97 -10.21
CA TYR A 312 4.78 -6.71 -9.59
C TYR A 312 6.26 -6.43 -9.89
N GLY A 313 6.64 -5.16 -9.87
CA GLY A 313 8.03 -4.71 -9.89
C GLY A 313 8.35 -3.98 -11.19
N GLY A 314 9.08 -2.87 -11.06
CA GLY A 314 9.53 -2.03 -12.17
C GLY A 314 8.46 -1.06 -12.68
N GLU A 315 7.17 -1.25 -12.39
CA GLU A 315 6.08 -0.39 -12.85
C GLU A 315 6.19 1.04 -12.30
N ASN A 316 6.67 1.15 -11.07
CA ASN A 316 6.96 2.39 -10.36
C ASN A 316 8.09 3.22 -11.01
N VAL A 317 9.14 2.55 -11.46
CA VAL A 317 10.28 3.16 -12.16
C VAL A 317 9.88 3.53 -13.58
N GLU A 318 9.24 2.61 -14.29
CA GLU A 318 8.77 2.78 -15.67
C GLU A 318 7.82 3.99 -15.78
N LEU A 319 6.78 4.03 -14.95
CA LEU A 319 5.85 5.16 -14.92
C LEU A 319 6.57 6.46 -14.54
N GLY A 320 7.50 6.41 -13.58
CA GLY A 320 8.33 7.55 -13.19
C GLY A 320 9.11 8.16 -14.36
N ILE A 321 9.75 7.33 -15.17
CA ILE A 321 10.49 7.74 -16.37
C ILE A 321 9.54 8.28 -17.44
N ARG A 322 8.44 7.57 -17.71
CA ARG A 322 7.47 7.92 -18.75
C ARG A 322 6.83 9.29 -18.51
N VAL A 323 6.40 9.54 -17.28
CA VAL A 323 5.81 10.82 -16.87
C VAL A 323 6.86 11.92 -17.02
N ARG A 324 8.08 11.75 -16.46
CA ARG A 324 9.14 12.77 -16.52
C ARG A 324 9.47 13.27 -17.94
N HIS A 325 9.51 12.39 -18.95
CA HIS A 325 9.83 12.79 -20.33
C HIS A 325 8.75 13.65 -21.00
N ARG A 326 7.51 13.66 -20.47
CA ARG A 326 6.42 14.51 -20.92
C ARG A 326 6.15 15.61 -19.89
N ILE A 327 7.07 16.56 -19.71
CA ILE A 327 6.94 17.82 -18.90
C ILE A 327 5.99 17.70 -17.69
N THR A 328 6.14 16.69 -16.84
CA THR A 328 5.24 16.45 -15.71
C THR A 328 6.00 16.20 -14.44
N GLN A 329 5.46 16.74 -13.34
CA GLN A 329 6.05 16.66 -12.01
C GLN A 329 5.27 15.61 -11.21
N ASN A 330 5.87 14.44 -11.02
CA ASN A 330 5.47 13.55 -9.93
C ASN A 330 5.68 14.31 -8.64
N THR A 331 4.59 14.60 -7.95
CA THR A 331 4.64 15.41 -6.73
C THR A 331 4.14 14.61 -5.55
N GLN A 332 4.96 14.54 -4.50
CA GLN A 332 4.49 14.12 -3.19
C GLN A 332 3.90 15.32 -2.47
N ASN A 333 2.68 15.22 -1.96
CA ASN A 333 2.02 16.33 -1.29
C ASN A 333 2.11 16.19 0.24
N ARG A 334 2.84 17.11 0.89
CA ARG A 334 3.08 17.10 2.34
C ARG A 334 1.81 17.38 3.18
N CYS A 335 0.79 17.97 2.57
CA CYS A 335 -0.50 18.16 3.24
C CYS A 335 -1.43 16.95 3.16
N VAL A 336 -0.95 15.88 2.54
CA VAL A 336 -1.71 14.66 2.36
C VAL A 336 -0.97 13.54 3.06
N SER A 337 -1.49 13.09 4.18
CA SER A 337 -1.13 11.77 4.73
C SER A 337 -2.14 10.76 4.20
N VAL A 338 -1.68 9.77 3.44
CA VAL A 338 -2.43 8.52 3.24
C VAL A 338 -1.60 7.42 3.86
N TYR A 339 -2.14 6.79 4.90
CA TYR A 339 -1.43 5.78 5.66
C TYR A 339 -1.24 4.55 4.79
N ASN A 340 -0.01 4.08 4.65
CA ASN A 340 0.24 2.72 4.17
C ASN A 340 0.55 1.87 5.40
N GLY A 341 -0.31 0.90 5.70
CA GLY A 341 -0.09 -0.04 6.76
C GLY A 341 0.77 -1.21 6.27
N ILE A 342 1.72 -1.59 7.14
CA ILE A 342 2.68 -2.70 7.01
C ILE A 342 3.99 -2.29 6.29
N PHE A 343 4.81 -1.59 7.10
CA PHE A 343 6.26 -1.44 7.03
C PHE A 343 6.92 -0.64 5.90
N SER A 344 7.86 0.20 6.36
CA SER A 344 9.11 0.53 5.69
C SER A 344 9.73 -0.65 4.93
N MET A 345 10.09 -0.41 3.67
CA MET A 345 10.45 -1.37 2.62
C MET A 345 9.27 -2.22 2.18
N CYS A 346 9.16 -2.42 0.85
CA CYS A 346 8.47 -3.55 0.27
C CYS A 346 8.55 -4.77 1.20
N VAL A 347 7.41 -5.22 1.70
CA VAL A 347 7.14 -6.65 1.76
C VAL A 347 6.07 -6.86 0.69
N PHE A 348 6.44 -6.85 -0.59
CA PHE A 348 6.76 -8.12 -1.23
C PHE A 348 6.97 -9.24 -0.22
N ALA A 349 5.92 -10.03 -0.01
CA ALA A 349 6.17 -11.44 0.13
C ALA A 349 6.99 -11.83 -1.11
N ALA A 350 8.19 -12.31 -0.89
CA ALA A 350 8.75 -13.29 -1.79
C ALA A 350 7.73 -14.43 -1.92
N ILE A 351 6.87 -14.34 -2.92
CA ILE A 351 6.73 -15.41 -3.89
C ILE A 351 7.31 -14.78 -5.16
N LEU A 352 8.63 -14.55 -5.19
CA LEU A 352 9.67 -15.53 -5.56
C LEU A 352 10.90 -15.51 -4.64
#